data_AF-A0A662HQL0-F1
#
_entry.id   AF-A0A662HQL0-F1
#
_cell.length_a   1.000
_cell.length_b   1.000
_cell.length_c   1.000
_cell.angle_alpha   90.00
_cell.angle_beta   90.00
_cell.angle_gamma   90.00
#
_symmetry.space_group_name_H-M   'P 1'
#
loop_
_entity.id
_entity.type
_entity.pdbx_description
1 polymer ?
#
loop_
_entity_poly.entity_id
_entity_poly.type
_entity_poly.pdbx_seq_one_letter_code
_entity_poly.pdbx_strand_id
1 'polypeptide(L)' 'YGTALLQIVFLEPFPKNKISEILRKFPRPYILVENNATGQLGSLLREHLCLEVDEKLLKYDGRPFYPEEIAEKVEEAVRR' A
#
# COMPACT_ATOMS: atom_id res chain seq x y z
N TYR A 1 6.77 -12.26 12.88
CA TYR A 1 6.97 -11.27 11.81
C TYR A 1 5.99 -10.14 12.05
N GLY A 2 6.46 -8.89 12.16
CA GLY A 2 5.62 -7.75 12.49
C GLY A 2 5.04 -7.10 11.24
N THR A 3 3.76 -6.72 11.29
CA THR A 3 3.09 -5.93 10.25
C THR A 3 3.15 -4.45 10.61
N ALA A 4 3.38 -3.57 9.63
CA ALA A 4 3.38 -2.12 9.81
C ALA A 4 2.40 -1.45 8.85
N LEU A 5 1.73 -0.40 9.31
CA LEU A 5 0.87 0.45 8.49
C LEU A 5 1.63 1.73 8.11
N LEU A 6 1.72 2.01 6.81
CA LEU A 6 2.25 3.27 6.29
C LEU A 6 1.13 4.04 5.58
N GLN A 7 0.61 5.08 6.23
CA GLN A 7 -0.37 5.99 5.63
C GLN A 7 0.35 7.20 4.99
N ILE A 8 0.13 7.40 3.69
CA ILE A 8 0.64 8.55 2.95
C ILE A 8 -0.40 9.67 3.03
N VAL A 9 -0.07 10.73 3.78
CA VAL A 9 -0.99 11.86 4.03
C VAL A 9 -0.82 12.98 2.99
N PHE A 10 0.41 13.24 2.57
CA PHE A 10 0.73 14.27 1.58
C PHE A 10 1.12 13.61 0.26
N LEU A 11 0.38 13.95 -0.80
CA LEU A 11 0.71 13.54 -2.17
C LEU A 11 1.62 14.56 -2.87
N GLU A 12 1.51 15.84 -2.50
CA GLU A 12 2.38 16.91 -2.99
C GLU A 12 2.65 17.93 -1.86
N PRO A 13 3.92 18.27 -1.55
CA PRO A 13 5.14 17.65 -2.06
C PRO A 13 5.27 16.18 -1.66
N PHE A 14 5.51 15.29 -2.63
CA PHE A 14 5.57 13.85 -2.37
C PHE A 14 6.74 13.49 -1.44
N PRO A 15 6.53 12.83 -0.29
CA PRO A 15 7.55 12.63 0.74
C PRO A 15 8.48 11.44 0.43
N LYS A 16 9.11 11.47 -0.75
CA LYS A 16 9.88 10.34 -1.33
C LYS A 16 10.95 9.76 -0.39
N ASN A 17 11.73 10.64 0.26
CA ASN A 17 12.87 10.23 1.09
C ASN A 17 12.39 9.50 2.36
N LYS A 18 11.34 10.02 3.00
CA LYS A 18 10.76 9.45 4.22
C LYS A 18 10.11 8.09 3.94
N ILE A 19 9.35 7.98 2.85
CA ILE A 19 8.74 6.70 2.43
C ILE A 19 9.84 5.67 2.15
N SER A 20 10.87 6.04 1.38
CA SER A 20 11.98 5.14 1.03
C SER A 20 12.72 4.62 2.26
N GLU A 21 12.99 5.48 3.24
CA GLU A 21 13.68 5.09 4.47
C GLU A 21 12.84 4.12 5.31
N ILE A 22 11.53 4.35 5.39
CA ILE A 22 10.61 3.46 6.11
C ILE A 22 10.56 2.11 5.41
N LEU A 23 10.34 2.07 4.09
CA LEU A 23 10.23 0.82 3.34
C LEU A 23 11.49 -0.06 3.47
N ARG A 24 12.70 0.53 3.49
CA ARG A 24 13.94 -0.24 3.70
C ARG A 24 14.02 -0.97 5.04
N LYS A 25 13.25 -0.55 6.05
CA LYS A 25 13.23 -1.17 7.39
C LYS A 25 12.27 -2.34 7.49
N PHE A 26 11.35 -2.51 6.54
CA PHE A 26 10.32 -3.55 6.58
C PHE A 26 10.48 -4.52 5.41
N PRO A 27 10.43 -5.84 5.65
CA PRO A 27 10.48 -6.81 4.57
C PRO A 27 9.19 -6.78 3.74
N ARG A 28 9.29 -7.23 2.50
CA ARG A 28 8.16 -7.56 1.63
C ARG A 28 7.35 -8.73 2.20
N PRO A 29 6.06 -8.91 1.81
CA PRO A 29 5.33 -8.17 0.76
C PRO A 29 4.80 -6.80 1.18
N TYR A 30 4.77 -5.85 0.24
CA TYR A 30 4.07 -4.58 0.37
C TYR A 30 2.66 -4.70 -0.21
N ILE A 31 1.66 -4.40 0.62
CA ILE A 31 0.25 -4.43 0.24
C ILE A 31 -0.26 -3.00 0.14
N LEU A 32 -0.71 -2.63 -1.05
CA LEU A 32 -1.29 -1.32 -1.33
C LEU A 32 -2.81 -1.39 -1.20
N VAL A 33 -3.37 -0.60 -0.29
CA VAL A 33 -4.82 -0.53 -0.05
C VAL A 33 -5.33 0.83 -0.52
N GLU A 34 -6.23 0.84 -1.50
CA GLU A 34 -6.78 2.08 -2.07
C GLU A 34 -8.25 1.95 -2.41
N ASN A 35 -9.04 2.99 -2.11
CA ASN A 35 -10.44 3.07 -2.49
C ASN A 35 -10.61 3.74 -3.86
N ASN A 36 -9.98 3.16 -4.89
CA ASN A 36 -10.17 3.56 -6.27
C ASN A 36 -9.95 2.36 -7.21
N ALA A 37 -10.37 2.51 -8.47
CA ALA A 37 -10.32 1.42 -9.45
C ALA A 37 -8.95 1.23 -10.12
N THR A 38 -8.13 2.29 -10.20
CA THR A 38 -6.94 2.32 -11.06
C THR A 38 -5.60 2.25 -10.32
N GLY A 39 -5.60 2.29 -8.98
CA GLY A 39 -4.41 2.26 -8.14
C GLY A 39 -3.55 3.52 -8.29
N GLN A 40 -4.16 4.69 -8.16
CA GLN A 40 -3.50 5.98 -8.44
C GLN A 40 -2.34 6.28 -7.48
N LEU A 41 -2.45 5.93 -6.19
CA LEU A 41 -1.33 6.09 -5.27
C LEU A 41 -0.21 5.09 -5.59
N GLY A 42 -0.54 3.89 -6.06
CA GLY A 42 0.41 2.96 -6.69
C GLY A 42 1.17 3.58 -7.86
N SER A 43 0.49 4.33 -8.73
CA SER A 43 1.13 5.06 -9.82
C SER A 43 2.09 6.14 -9.32
N LEU A 44 1.71 6.92 -8.29
CA LEU A 44 2.60 7.91 -7.66
C LEU A 44 3.82 7.26 -7.00
N LEU A 45 3.63 6.14 -6.30
CA LEU A 45 4.72 5.37 -5.72
C LEU A 45 5.69 4.89 -6.80
N ARG A 46 5.18 4.41 -7.93
CA ARG A 46 6.01 4.01 -9.07
C ARG A 46 6.75 5.20 -9.67
N GLU A 47 6.07 6.32 -9.87
CA GLU A 47 6.64 7.54 -10.47
C GLU A 47 7.76 8.13 -9.61
N HIS A 48 7.53 8.30 -8.30
CA HIS A 48 8.47 8.99 -7.43
C HIS A 48 9.56 8.08 -6.85
N LEU A 49 9.31 6.77 -6.73
CA LEU A 49 10.20 5.83 -6.04
C LEU A 49 10.68 4.67 -6.91
N CYS A 50 10.19 4.52 -8.14
CA CYS A 50 10.34 3.31 -8.94
C CYS A 50 9.89 2.05 -8.17
N LEU A 51 8.91 2.21 -7.26
CA LEU A 51 8.43 1.14 -6.40
C LEU A 51 7.25 0.42 -7.06
N GLU A 52 7.41 -0.87 -7.30
CA GLU A 52 6.29 -1.78 -7.55
C GLU A 52 5.93 -2.52 -6.25
N VAL A 53 4.65 -2.39 -5.87
CA VAL A 53 4.03 -3.09 -4.73
C VAL A 53 3.70 -4.52 -5.13
N ASP A 54 3.79 -5.45 -4.18
CA ASP A 54 3.62 -6.88 -4.44
C ASP A 54 2.14 -7.25 -4.59
N GLU A 55 1.28 -6.64 -3.77
CA GLU A 55 -0.15 -6.93 -3.71
C GLU A 55 -0.96 -5.64 -3.69
N LYS A 56 -2.17 -5.69 -4.24
CA LYS A 56 -3.11 -4.57 -4.25
C LYS A 56 -4.48 -5.02 -3.75
N LEU A 57 -5.08 -4.18 -2.91
CA LEU A 57 -6.47 -4.28 -2.49
C LEU A 57 -7.18 -3.00 -2.92
N LEU A 58 -7.90 -3.10 -4.04
CA LEU A 58 -8.61 -1.99 -4.67
C LEU A 58 -10.12 -2.13 -4.43
N LYS A 59 -10.79 -1.03 -4.10
CA LYS A 59 -12.24 -1.00 -3.92
C LYS A 59 -12.83 0.28 -4.49
N TYR A 60 -13.92 0.17 -5.24
CA TYR A 60 -14.52 1.29 -5.96
C TYR A 60 -16.05 1.21 -6.02
N ASP A 61 -16.66 0.46 -5.10
CA ASP A 61 -18.11 0.25 -4.99
C ASP A 61 -18.82 1.30 -4.12
N GLY A 62 -18.11 2.34 -3.70
CA GLY A 62 -18.60 3.41 -2.82
C GLY A 62 -18.70 3.03 -1.35
N ARG A 63 -18.26 1.82 -0.96
CA ARG A 63 -18.23 1.36 0.43
C ARG A 63 -16.83 1.48 1.02
N PRO A 64 -16.71 1.71 2.35
CA PRO A 64 -15.42 1.64 3.01
C PRO A 64 -14.88 0.20 2.99
N PHE A 65 -13.59 0.06 3.25
CA PHE A 65 -13.02 -1.25 3.57
C PHE A 65 -13.53 -1.72 4.93
N TYR A 66 -13.97 -2.97 4.96
CA TYR A 66 -14.23 -3.70 6.20
C TYR A 66 -12.92 -4.30 6.73
N PRO A 67 -12.73 -4.35 8.06
CA PRO A 67 -11.52 -4.92 8.66
C PRO A 67 -11.20 -6.34 8.16
N GLU A 68 -12.23 -7.14 7.91
CA GLU A 68 -12.13 -8.51 7.43
C GLU A 68 -11.50 -8.59 6.04
N GLU A 69 -11.86 -7.67 5.13
CA GLU A 69 -11.27 -7.61 3.78
C GLU A 69 -9.75 -7.36 3.82
N ILE A 70 -9.32 -6.50 4.74
CA ILE A 70 -7.90 -6.19 4.94
C ILE A 70 -7.19 -7.39 5.56
N ALA A 71 -7.79 -8.00 6.60
CA ALA A 71 -7.22 -9.17 7.28
C ALA A 71 -7.05 -10.36 6.32
N GLU A 72 -8.08 -10.69 5.53
CA GLU A 72 -8.03 -11.75 4.53
C GLU A 72 -6.92 -11.50 3.50
N LYS A 73 -6.78 -10.25 3.02
CA LYS A 73 -5.73 -9.92 2.07
C LYS A 73 -4.33 -10.06 2.67
N VAL A 74 -4.14 -9.63 3.92
CA VAL A 74 -2.86 -9.77 4.64
C VAL A 74 -2.53 -11.25 4.83
N GLU A 75 -3.51 -12.08 5.21
CA GLU A 75 -3.31 -13.52 5.35
C GLU A 75 -2.95 -14.19 4.01
N GLU A 76 -3.63 -13.83 2.91
CA GLU A 76 -3.31 -14.33 1.57
C GLU A 76 -1.86 -13.99 1.19
N ALA A 77 -1.45 -12.74 1.42
CA ALA A 77 -0.13 -12.24 1.03
C ALA A 77 1.01 -12.86 1.86
N VAL A 78 0.78 -13.17 3.14
CA VAL A 78 1.82 -13.76 4.02
C VAL A 78 1.94 -15.27 3.85
N ARG A 79 0.89 -15.95 3.37
CA ARG A 79 0.91 -17.41 3.13
C ARG A 79 1.56 -17.79 1.79
N ARG A 80 1.70 -16.85 0.85
CA ARG A 80 2.44 -17.04 -0.40
C ARG A 80 3.94 -16.97 -0.18
#